data_AF-A0A2V8KIM8-F1
#
_entry.id   AF-A0A2V8KIM8-F1
#
_cell.length_a   1.000
_cell.length_b   1.000
_cell.length_c   1.000
_cell.angle_alpha   90.00
_cell.angle_beta   90.00
_cell.angle_gamma   90.00
#
_symmetry.space_group_name_H-M   'P 1'
#
loop_
_entity.id
_entity.type
_entity.pdbx_description
1 polymer ?
#
loop_
_entity_poly.entity_id
_entity_poly.type
_entity_poly.pdbx_seq_one_letter_code
_entity_poly.pdbx_strand_id
1 'polypeptide(L)'
;MKGFDTTPLETERLILRLWEADDFEAYAGMCAEPEVMRFIAVDGKPMSRFDAWRSFSSQIGHWSLRGFGMFAVVERSSGDLVGRIGPWQPEGWPDFEIGWSLRRNHWGRGYATEAVKACITYAFEKLGKRHLISVIAPDNLRS
;
A
#
# COMPACT_ATOMS: atom_id res chain seq x y z
N MET A 1 -15.16 16.45 0.33
CA MET A 1 -14.32 15.24 0.50
C MET A 1 -14.45 14.77 1.93
N LYS A 2 -14.32 13.48 2.21
CA LYS A 2 -14.28 13.02 3.61
C LYS A 2 -12.97 13.53 4.22
N GLY A 3 -13.02 14.13 5.41
CA GLY A 3 -11.80 14.37 6.18
C GLY A 3 -11.17 13.03 6.54
N PHE A 4 -9.85 12.96 6.55
CA PHE A 4 -9.10 11.78 6.99
C PHE A 4 -7.98 12.19 7.92
N ASP A 5 -7.61 11.27 8.80
CA ASP A 5 -6.46 11.42 9.68
C ASP A 5 -5.18 11.44 8.84
N THR A 6 -4.36 12.47 9.05
CA THR A 6 -3.08 12.66 8.35
C THR A 6 -1.89 12.29 9.23
N THR A 7 -2.11 11.86 10.47
CA THR A 7 -1.03 11.42 11.37
C THR A 7 -0.40 10.13 10.83
N PRO A 8 0.93 10.11 10.59
CA PRO A 8 1.61 8.90 10.17
C PRO A 8 1.51 7.78 11.22
N LEU A 9 1.49 6.53 10.76
CA LEU A 9 1.72 5.39 11.65
C LEU A 9 3.21 5.14 11.74
N GLU A 10 3.68 4.99 12.96
CA GLU A 10 5.08 4.88 13.29
C GLU A 10 5.35 3.50 13.90
N THR A 11 6.31 2.79 13.32
CA THR A 11 6.77 1.48 13.79
C THR A 11 8.25 1.55 14.16
N GLU A 12 8.86 0.43 14.54
CA GLU A 12 10.28 0.38 14.88
C GLU A 12 11.16 0.85 13.71
N ARG A 13 10.86 0.39 12.49
CA ARG A 13 11.72 0.63 11.32
C ARG A 13 11.05 1.43 10.22
N LEU A 14 9.72 1.58 10.26
CA LEU A 14 8.94 2.17 9.17
C LEU A 14 8.10 3.37 9.62
N ILE A 15 7.94 4.31 8.71
CA ILE A 15 6.92 5.37 8.74
C ILE A 15 5.91 5.06 7.64
N LEU A 16 4.63 4.93 8.02
CA LEU A 16 3.52 4.78 7.10
C LEU A 16 2.81 6.13 7.03
N ARG A 17 2.97 6.85 5.92
CA ARG A 17 2.43 8.19 5.73
C ARG A 17 1.57 8.29 4.47
N LEU A 18 0.88 9.42 4.35
CA LEU A 18 0.23 9.77 3.09
C LEU A 18 1.25 9.91 1.98
N TRP A 19 0.79 9.73 0.74
CA TRP A 19 1.60 9.87 -0.45
C TRP A 19 1.97 11.34 -0.70
N GLU A 20 3.21 11.55 -1.15
CA GLU A 20 3.77 12.83 -1.57
C GLU A 20 4.10 12.75 -3.07
N ALA A 21 4.09 13.87 -3.77
CA ALA A 21 4.35 13.88 -5.21
C ALA A 21 5.71 13.24 -5.59
N ASP A 22 6.72 13.43 -4.73
CA ASP A 22 8.08 12.93 -4.94
C ASP A 22 8.19 11.41 -4.79
N ASP A 23 7.20 10.73 -4.20
CA ASP A 23 7.16 9.26 -4.14
C ASP A 23 6.97 8.63 -5.51
N PHE A 24 6.48 9.39 -6.49
CA PHE A 24 6.08 8.83 -7.77
C PHE A 24 7.25 8.17 -8.50
N GLU A 25 8.48 8.70 -8.39
CA GLU A 25 9.62 8.10 -9.09
C GLU A 25 9.91 6.69 -8.58
N ALA A 26 10.00 6.52 -7.26
CA ALA A 26 10.20 5.21 -6.64
C ALA A 26 9.00 4.28 -6.86
N TYR A 27 7.78 4.81 -6.85
CA TYR A 27 6.56 4.05 -7.12
C TYR A 27 6.50 3.56 -8.58
N ALA A 28 6.82 4.41 -9.55
CA ALA A 28 6.89 4.03 -10.96
C ALA A 28 7.96 2.97 -11.21
N GLY A 29 9.13 3.11 -10.56
CA GLY A 29 10.17 2.08 -10.56
C GLY A 29 9.67 0.74 -10.05
N MET A 30 8.95 0.72 -8.91
CA MET A 30 8.31 -0.47 -8.36
C MET A 30 7.33 -1.11 -9.35
N CYS A 31 6.48 -0.30 -9.98
CA CYS A 31 5.45 -0.78 -10.90
C CYS A 31 6.04 -1.30 -12.22
N ALA A 32 7.28 -0.95 -12.55
CA ALA A 32 7.99 -1.48 -13.71
C ALA A 32 8.64 -2.85 -13.43
N GLU A 33 8.68 -3.32 -12.19
CA GLU A 33 9.31 -4.59 -11.84
C GLU A 33 8.36 -5.79 -12.09
N PRO A 34 8.70 -6.73 -13.00
CA PRO A 34 7.83 -7.87 -13.31
C PRO A 34 7.52 -8.75 -12.11
N GLU A 35 8.51 -8.98 -11.24
CA GLU A 35 8.32 -9.82 -10.06
C GLU A 35 7.41 -9.19 -9.01
N VAL A 36 7.40 -7.85 -8.91
CA VAL A 36 6.49 -7.14 -8.02
C VAL A 36 5.07 -7.16 -8.60
N MET A 37 4.93 -6.87 -9.90
CA MET A 37 3.61 -6.71 -10.52
C MET A 37 2.90 -8.02 -10.86
N ARG A 38 3.59 -9.15 -10.86
CA ARG A 38 3.03 -10.47 -11.21
C ARG A 38 1.70 -10.80 -10.53
N PHE A 39 1.54 -10.42 -9.26
CA PHE A 39 0.33 -10.67 -8.46
C PHE A 39 -0.43 -9.39 -8.08
N ILE A 40 0.01 -8.23 -8.58
CA ILE A 40 -0.55 -6.92 -8.22
C ILE A 40 -1.26 -6.28 -9.42
N ALA A 41 -0.71 -6.41 -10.62
CA ALA A 41 -1.36 -5.95 -11.84
C ALA A 41 -2.46 -6.95 -12.25
N VAL A 42 -3.55 -6.43 -12.81
CA VAL A 42 -4.69 -7.24 -13.27
C VAL A 42 -4.25 -8.27 -14.32
N ASP A 43 -3.29 -7.94 -15.17
CA ASP A 43 -2.73 -8.82 -16.20
C ASP A 43 -1.39 -9.46 -15.80
N GLY A 44 -0.94 -9.21 -14.56
CA GLY A 44 0.34 -9.68 -14.02
C GLY A 44 1.58 -9.08 -14.69
N LYS A 45 1.45 -8.00 -15.47
CA LYS A 45 2.57 -7.37 -16.19
C LYS A 45 3.07 -6.11 -15.51
N PRO A 46 4.35 -5.73 -15.74
CA PRO A 46 4.82 -4.39 -15.43
C PRO A 46 3.91 -3.31 -16.01
N MET A 47 3.70 -2.24 -15.25
CA MET A 47 2.97 -1.07 -15.72
C MET A 47 3.88 -0.15 -16.54
N SER A 48 3.31 0.48 -17.56
CA SER A 48 3.94 1.66 -18.15
C SER A 48 3.98 2.79 -17.10
N ARG A 49 4.88 3.77 -17.28
CA ARG A 49 4.91 4.94 -16.38
C ARG A 49 3.57 5.69 -16.33
N PHE A 50 2.83 5.69 -17.44
CA PHE A 50 1.51 6.30 -17.53
C PHE A 50 0.46 5.53 -16.71
N ASP A 51 0.45 4.20 -16.78
CA ASP A 51 -0.44 3.37 -15.97
C ASP A 51 -0.06 3.43 -14.48
N ALA A 52 1.25 3.48 -14.18
CA ALA A 52 1.74 3.72 -12.82
C ALA A 52 1.25 5.06 -12.27
N TRP A 53 1.23 6.13 -13.08
CA TRP A 53 0.70 7.43 -12.66
C TRP A 53 -0.81 7.37 -12.33
N ARG A 54 -1.60 6.64 -13.12
CA ARG A 54 -3.03 6.42 -12.85
C ARG A 54 -3.25 5.62 -11.57
N SER A 55 -2.46 4.56 -11.38
CA SER A 55 -2.50 3.76 -10.15
C SER A 55 -2.12 4.62 -8.93
N PHE A 56 -1.02 5.38 -9.01
CA PHE A 56 -0.57 6.30 -7.97
C PHE A 56 -1.64 7.35 -7.62
N SER A 57 -2.24 7.97 -8.63
CA SER A 57 -3.34 8.93 -8.46
C SER A 57 -4.54 8.28 -7.78
N SER A 58 -4.82 7.01 -8.06
CA SER A 58 -5.89 6.25 -7.42
C SER A 58 -5.58 5.96 -5.95
N GLN A 59 -4.32 5.71 -5.59
CA GLN A 59 -3.90 5.57 -4.18
C GLN A 59 -4.18 6.84 -3.39
N ILE A 60 -3.80 8.00 -3.94
CA ILE A 60 -4.05 9.32 -3.32
C ILE A 60 -5.55 9.61 -3.26
N GLY A 61 -6.25 9.43 -4.39
CA GLY A 61 -7.68 9.69 -4.49
C GLY A 61 -8.52 8.84 -3.55
N HIS A 62 -8.10 7.60 -3.27
CA HIS A 62 -8.78 6.72 -2.35
C HIS A 62 -8.89 7.32 -0.94
N TRP A 63 -7.83 7.97 -0.44
CA TRP A 63 -7.86 8.70 0.84
C TRP A 63 -8.95 9.78 0.83
N SER A 64 -8.99 10.62 -0.20
CA SER A 64 -9.96 11.71 -0.34
C SER A 64 -11.42 11.23 -0.49
N LEU A 65 -11.61 10.08 -1.12
CA LEU A 65 -12.94 9.52 -1.40
C LEU A 65 -13.48 8.67 -0.23
N ARG A 66 -12.62 7.91 0.44
CA ARG A 66 -13.03 6.93 1.46
C ARG A 66 -12.74 7.36 2.88
N GLY A 67 -11.80 8.27 3.09
CA GLY A 67 -11.31 8.67 4.41
C GLY A 67 -10.18 7.77 4.96
N PHE A 68 -9.71 6.82 4.15
CA PHE A 68 -8.64 5.87 4.44
C PHE A 68 -8.02 5.40 3.13
N GLY A 69 -6.85 4.76 3.16
CA GLY A 69 -6.24 4.16 1.97
C GLY A 69 -4.92 3.46 2.29
N MET A 70 -4.23 2.99 1.24
CA MET A 70 -2.88 2.46 1.42
C MET A 70 -1.90 3.61 1.68
N PHE A 71 -1.06 3.42 2.67
CA PHE A 71 0.03 4.35 2.99
C PHE A 71 1.22 4.12 2.04
N ALA A 72 1.98 5.19 1.83
CA ALA A 72 3.38 5.08 1.43
C ALA A 72 4.17 4.58 2.65
N VAL A 73 4.99 3.55 2.47
CA VAL A 73 5.80 2.96 3.54
C VAL A 73 7.24 3.36 3.30
N VAL A 74 7.83 4.04 4.27
CA VAL A 74 9.18 4.60 4.20
C VAL A 74 10.05 3.98 5.28
N GLU A 75 11.27 3.54 4.93
CA GLU A 75 12.26 3.05 5.88
C GLU A 75 12.88 4.23 6.64
N ARG A 76 12.81 4.21 7.98
CA ARG A 76 13.24 5.35 8.82
C ARG A 76 14.69 5.75 8.65
N SER A 77 15.57 4.77 8.50
CA SER A 77 17.03 4.99 8.50
C SER A 77 17.52 5.62 7.19
N SER A 78 16.88 5.30 6.07
CA SER A 78 17.30 5.72 4.72
C SER A 78 16.40 6.81 4.14
N GLY A 79 15.14 6.88 4.56
CA GLY A 79 14.11 7.66 3.88
C GLY A 79 13.61 7.00 2.59
N ASP A 80 14.03 5.76 2.29
CA ASP A 80 13.65 5.08 1.07
C ASP A 80 12.17 4.65 1.11
N LEU A 81 11.46 4.90 0.01
CA LEU A 81 10.15 4.30 -0.21
C LEU A 81 10.32 2.77 -0.35
N VAL A 82 9.76 2.04 0.60
CA VAL A 82 9.73 0.58 0.68
C VAL A 82 8.59 -0.01 -0.16
N GLY A 83 7.45 0.69 -0.23
CA GLY A 83 6.29 0.25 -1.01
C GLY A 83 4.99 0.87 -0.53
N ARG A 84 3.89 0.14 -0.70
CA ARG A 84 2.55 0.53 -0.24
C ARG A 84 1.93 -0.53 0.64
N ILE A 85 1.37 -0.14 1.79
CA ILE A 85 0.67 -1.04 2.70
C ILE A 85 -0.51 -0.31 3.34
N GLY A 86 -1.67 -0.95 3.40
CA GLY A 86 -2.79 -0.45 4.22
C GLY A 86 -4.18 -0.77 3.67
N PRO A 87 -5.19 -0.10 4.23
CA PRO A 87 -6.58 -0.22 3.83
C PRO A 87 -6.85 -0.05 2.33
N TRP A 88 -7.70 -0.91 1.76
CA TRP A 88 -8.14 -0.82 0.37
C TRP A 88 -9.61 -1.24 0.24
N GLN A 89 -10.42 -0.39 -0.42
CA GLN A 89 -11.83 -0.67 -0.72
C GLN A 89 -12.35 0.24 -1.86
N PRO A 90 -11.84 0.06 -3.10
CA PRO A 90 -12.37 0.76 -4.26
C PRO A 90 -13.83 0.34 -4.53
N GLU A 91 -14.48 1.07 -5.44
CA GLU A 91 -15.85 0.73 -5.85
C GLU A 91 -15.92 -0.70 -6.42
N GLY A 92 -16.87 -1.50 -5.96
CA GLY A 92 -17.02 -2.90 -6.38
C GLY A 92 -16.04 -3.89 -5.76
N TRP A 93 -15.19 -3.47 -4.80
CA TRP A 93 -14.30 -4.39 -4.08
C TRP A 93 -15.07 -5.27 -3.08
N PRO A 94 -14.67 -6.54 -2.84
CA PRO A 94 -15.46 -7.49 -2.04
C PRO A 94 -15.74 -7.03 -0.60
N ASP A 95 -14.74 -6.50 0.09
CA ASP A 95 -14.87 -5.97 1.45
C ASP A 95 -13.66 -5.06 1.79
N PHE A 96 -13.58 -4.57 3.02
CA PHE A 96 -12.43 -3.81 3.53
C PHE A 96 -11.18 -4.69 3.65
N GLU A 97 -10.19 -4.41 2.81
CA GLU A 97 -8.94 -5.16 2.72
C GLU A 97 -7.78 -4.46 3.41
N ILE A 98 -6.84 -5.23 3.97
CA ILE A 98 -5.46 -4.78 4.21
C ILE A 98 -4.57 -5.41 3.14
N GLY A 99 -4.10 -4.60 2.19
CA GLY A 99 -3.24 -5.03 1.08
C GLY A 99 -1.83 -4.48 1.19
N TRP A 100 -0.88 -5.12 0.50
CA TRP A 100 0.51 -4.68 0.44
C TRP A 100 1.16 -4.97 -0.91
N SER A 101 2.16 -4.14 -1.24
CA SER A 101 3.14 -4.42 -2.29
C SER A 101 4.43 -3.71 -1.91
N LEU A 102 5.54 -4.44 -1.91
CA LEU A 102 6.86 -3.91 -1.59
C LEU A 102 7.76 -3.93 -2.80
N ARG A 103 8.65 -2.95 -2.89
CA ARG A 103 9.78 -2.97 -3.83
C ARG A 103 10.68 -4.16 -3.52
N ARG A 104 11.20 -4.77 -4.58
CA ARG A 104 11.90 -6.06 -4.51
C ARG A 104 13.12 -6.04 -3.60
N ASN A 105 13.88 -4.95 -3.62
CA ASN A 105 15.10 -4.75 -2.82
C ASN A 105 14.85 -4.71 -1.30
N HIS A 106 13.59 -4.56 -0.86
CA HIS A 106 13.19 -4.58 0.55
C HIS A 106 12.51 -5.89 0.99
N TRP A 107 12.40 -6.88 0.10
CA TRP A 107 11.83 -8.19 0.44
C TRP A 107 12.70 -8.97 1.44
N GLY A 108 12.08 -9.87 2.20
CA GLY A 108 12.78 -10.73 3.17
C GLY A 108 13.21 -10.04 4.46
N ARG A 109 12.91 -8.75 4.64
CA ARG A 109 13.27 -7.95 5.84
C ARG A 109 12.19 -7.90 6.92
N GLY A 110 11.05 -8.55 6.69
CA GLY A 110 9.89 -8.54 7.59
C GLY A 110 9.05 -7.25 7.57
N TYR A 111 9.31 -6.32 6.64
CA TYR A 111 8.61 -5.04 6.56
C TYR A 111 7.12 -5.15 6.28
N ALA A 112 6.70 -6.13 5.47
CA ALA A 112 5.28 -6.36 5.22
C ALA A 112 4.54 -6.71 6.52
N THR A 113 5.06 -7.68 7.27
CA THR A 113 4.47 -8.11 8.55
C THR A 113 4.42 -6.97 9.57
N GLU A 114 5.50 -6.18 9.70
CA GLU A 114 5.55 -5.04 10.62
C GLU A 114 4.50 -3.98 10.29
N ALA A 115 4.44 -3.54 9.03
CA ALA A 115 3.50 -2.53 8.58
C ALA A 115 2.04 -3.02 8.60
N VAL A 116 1.79 -4.28 8.22
CA VAL A 116 0.44 -4.88 8.26
C VAL A 116 -0.10 -4.90 9.69
N LYS A 117 0.72 -5.24 10.70
CA LYS A 117 0.29 -5.19 12.11
C LYS A 117 -0.16 -3.78 12.51
N ALA A 118 0.60 -2.74 12.14
CA ALA A 118 0.21 -1.36 12.41
C ALA A 118 -1.10 -0.98 11.69
N CYS A 119 -1.28 -1.41 10.44
CA CYS A 119 -2.50 -1.16 9.67
C CYS A 119 -3.74 -1.89 10.24
N ILE A 120 -3.57 -3.10 10.79
CA ILE A 120 -4.66 -3.83 11.46
C ILE A 120 -5.10 -3.07 12.71
N THR A 121 -4.16 -2.64 13.55
CA THR A 121 -4.47 -1.81 14.73
C THR A 121 -5.18 -0.51 14.31
N TYR A 122 -4.67 0.17 13.29
CA TYR A 122 -5.30 1.38 12.74
C TYR A 122 -6.74 1.10 12.26
N ALA A 123 -6.98 0.01 11.55
CA ALA A 123 -8.31 -0.33 11.04
C ALA A 123 -9.32 -0.59 12.15
N PHE A 124 -8.91 -1.27 13.22
CA PHE A 124 -9.80 -1.54 14.36
C PHE A 124 -10.00 -0.32 15.25
N GLU A 125 -8.92 0.35 15.65
CA GLU A 125 -8.97 1.40 16.66
C GLU A 125 -9.38 2.76 16.10
N LYS A 126 -8.96 3.10 14.87
CA LYS A 126 -9.23 4.41 14.26
C LYS A 126 -10.40 4.37 13.29
N LEU A 127 -10.48 3.31 12.47
CA LEU A 127 -11.55 3.19 11.47
C LEU A 127 -12.79 2.43 11.97
N GLY A 128 -12.73 1.87 13.18
CA GLY A 128 -13.87 1.17 13.79
C GLY A 128 -14.32 -0.07 13.02
N LYS A 129 -13.41 -0.68 12.24
CA LYS A 129 -13.71 -1.91 11.50
C LYS A 129 -13.87 -3.08 12.48
N ARG A 130 -14.53 -4.14 12.02
CA ARG A 130 -14.74 -5.38 12.81
C ARG A 130 -14.37 -6.64 12.05
N HIS A 131 -14.15 -6.50 10.75
CA HIS A 131 -13.82 -7.57 9.83
C HIS A 131 -12.84 -7.01 8.81
N LEU A 132 -11.84 -7.80 8.45
CA LEU A 132 -10.78 -7.47 7.51
C LEU A 132 -10.57 -8.66 6.58
N ILE A 133 -10.30 -8.40 5.31
CA ILE A 133 -9.89 -9.43 4.34
C ILE A 133 -8.49 -9.15 3.79
N SER A 134 -7.92 -10.12 3.09
CA SER A 134 -6.81 -9.94 2.16
C SER A 134 -7.12 -10.75 0.91
N VAL A 135 -7.09 -10.10 -0.27
CA VAL A 135 -7.38 -10.74 -1.54
C VAL A 135 -6.06 -11.21 -2.14
N ILE A 136 -5.82 -12.51 -2.07
CA ILE A 136 -4.55 -13.12 -2.46
C ILE A 136 -4.78 -14.06 -3.66
N ALA A 137 -3.99 -13.88 -4.72
CA ALA A 137 -3.96 -14.83 -5.83
C ALA A 137 -3.51 -16.21 -5.31
N PRO A 138 -4.16 -17.34 -5.69
CA PRO A 138 -3.86 -18.67 -5.12
C PRO A 138 -2.38 -19.08 -5.20
N ASP A 139 -1.69 -18.63 -6.25
CA ASP A 139 -0.27 -18.97 -6.49
C ASP A 139 0.72 -18.03 -5.78
N ASN A 140 0.23 -17.01 -5.06
CA ASN A 140 1.07 -16.07 -4.33
C ASN A 140 1.40 -16.60 -2.92
N LEU A 141 2.35 -17.53 -2.86
CA LEU A 141 2.74 -18.22 -1.62
C LEU A 141 3.55 -17.36 -0.64
N ARG A 142 3.91 -16.12 -1.01
CA ARG A 142 4.76 -15.21 -0.21
C ARG A 142 3.99 -14.11 0.51
N SER A 143 2.68 -14.08 0.32
CA SER A 143 1.73 -13.18 1.00
C SER A 143 1.24 -13.78 2.30
#